data_AF-A0A0H3BJU3-F1
#
_entry.id   AF-A0A0H3BJU3-F1
#
_cell.length_a   1.000
_cell.length_b   1.000
_cell.length_c   1.000
_cell.angle_alpha   90.00
_cell.angle_beta   90.00
_cell.angle_gamma   90.00
#
_symmetry.space_group_name_H-M   'P 1'
#
loop_
_entity.id
_entity.type
_entity.pdbx_description
1 polymer ?
#
loop_
_entity_poly.entity_id
_entity_poly.type
_entity_poly.pdbx_seq_one_letter_code
_entity_poly.pdbx_strand_id
1 'polypeptide(L)'
;MVQNTNMRFEMTAAERTRLEMDVRVINKQLEAGARSAKRELGKDDFLHLLIAQLTHQDPTAPMQDTQFIAQMAQFSSLEQMANMSAQVEKLGTLFGNTEALQAVGKMVEVTEADNTVRGLISAVTRADKPQVRVGSHWYEWEHVKVIADPSAS
;
A
#
# COMPACT_ATOMS: atom_id res chain seq x y z
N MET A 1 13.71 20.65 -53.14
CA MET A 1 12.49 21.24 -52.56
C MET A 1 11.81 20.16 -51.74
N VAL A 2 11.75 20.33 -50.42
CA VAL A 2 11.10 19.39 -49.49
C VAL A 2 9.65 19.86 -49.34
N GLN A 3 8.68 19.03 -49.73
CA GLN A 3 7.26 19.31 -49.47
C GLN A 3 6.86 18.65 -48.15
N ASN A 4 6.28 19.48 -47.29
CA ASN A 4 5.95 19.23 -45.90
C ASN A 4 4.62 18.47 -45.79
N THR A 5 4.65 17.21 -45.36
CA THR A 5 3.44 16.40 -45.17
C THR A 5 2.84 16.68 -43.79
N ASN A 6 1.84 17.56 -43.73
CA ASN A 6 1.02 17.76 -42.54
C ASN A 6 0.20 16.48 -42.25
N MET A 7 0.53 15.75 -41.20
CA MET A 7 -0.31 14.68 -40.65
C MET A 7 -1.54 15.30 -39.97
N ARG A 8 -2.70 15.28 -40.65
CA ARG A 8 -4.01 15.55 -40.05
C ARG A 8 -4.42 14.32 -39.24
N PHE A 9 -4.38 14.42 -37.91
CA PHE A 9 -5.01 13.45 -37.01
C PHE A 9 -6.51 13.76 -36.93
N GLU A 10 -7.28 13.26 -37.91
CA GLU A 10 -8.73 13.15 -37.75
C GLU A 10 -9.06 11.75 -37.26
N MET A 11 -9.51 11.66 -36.01
CA MET A 11 -10.00 10.42 -35.41
C MET A 11 -11.15 9.87 -36.26
N THR A 12 -11.03 8.62 -36.69
CA THR A 12 -12.02 8.00 -37.58
C THR A 12 -13.38 7.95 -36.88
N ALA A 13 -14.48 7.89 -37.65
CA ALA A 13 -15.82 7.84 -37.07
C ALA A 13 -15.97 6.67 -36.08
N ALA A 14 -15.29 5.54 -36.34
CA ALA A 14 -15.27 4.37 -35.46
C ALA A 14 -14.54 4.64 -34.13
N GLU A 15 -13.42 5.36 -34.16
CA GLU A 15 -12.67 5.71 -32.95
C GLU A 15 -13.42 6.73 -32.08
N ARG A 16 -14.13 7.69 -32.69
CA ARG A 16 -15.02 8.61 -31.97
C ARG A 16 -16.16 7.89 -31.26
N THR A 17 -16.83 6.97 -31.96
CA THR A 17 -17.93 6.20 -31.35
C THR A 17 -17.45 5.34 -30.19
N ARG A 18 -16.26 4.73 -30.31
CA ARG A 18 -15.69 3.92 -29.23
C ARG A 18 -15.36 4.77 -28.00
N LEU A 19 -14.72 5.92 -28.21
CA LEU A 19 -14.41 6.86 -27.12
C LEU A 19 -15.68 7.38 -26.43
N GLU A 20 -16.72 7.72 -27.20
CA GLU A 20 -18.02 8.15 -26.65
C GLU A 20 -18.72 7.04 -25.84
N MET A 21 -18.59 5.78 -26.26
CA MET A 21 -19.10 4.65 -25.50
C MET A 21 -18.35 4.45 -24.19
N ASP A 22 -17.01 4.54 -24.22
CA ASP A 22 -16.18 4.37 -23.03
C ASP A 22 -16.48 5.47 -21.99
N VAL A 23 -16.60 6.73 -22.42
CA VAL A 23 -16.97 7.86 -21.55
C VAL A 23 -18.37 7.68 -20.95
N ARG A 24 -19.35 7.21 -21.74
CA ARG A 24 -20.72 6.95 -21.24
C ARG A 24 -20.77 5.81 -20.24
N VAL A 25 -20.00 4.74 -20.44
CA VAL A 25 -19.94 3.61 -19.50
C VAL A 25 -19.37 4.07 -18.17
N ILE A 26 -18.31 4.87 -18.18
CA ILE A 26 -17.68 5.44 -16.99
C ILE A 26 -18.67 6.33 -16.23
N ASN A 27 -19.32 7.28 -16.90
CA ASN A 27 -20.31 8.15 -16.26
C ASN A 27 -21.52 7.38 -15.71
N LYS A 28 -21.99 6.35 -16.43
CA LYS A 28 -23.10 5.50 -15.96
C LYS A 28 -22.72 4.66 -14.74
N GLN A 29 -21.47 4.21 -14.64
CA GLN A 29 -20.96 3.49 -13.47
C GLN A 29 -20.81 4.42 -12.25
N LEU A 30 -20.49 5.69 -12.47
CA LEU A 30 -20.44 6.73 -11.43
C LEU A 30 -21.84 7.09 -10.90
N GLU A 31 -22.86 7.14 -11.76
CA GLU A 31 -24.25 7.43 -11.36
C GLU A 31 -24.96 6.23 -10.69
N ALA A 32 -24.60 5.00 -11.03
CA ALA A 32 -25.32 3.79 -10.58
C ALA A 32 -25.02 3.35 -9.13
N GLY A 33 -24.29 4.12 -8.32
CA GLY A 33 -24.18 3.87 -6.88
C GLY A 33 -23.58 2.50 -6.49
N ALA A 34 -22.76 1.90 -7.35
CA ALA A 34 -22.08 0.63 -7.07
C ALA A 34 -20.96 0.85 -6.04
N ARG A 35 -21.34 0.79 -4.76
CA ARG A 35 -20.49 0.91 -3.55
C ARG A 35 -19.29 -0.05 -3.45
N SER A 36 -18.99 -0.86 -4.47
CA SER A 36 -17.87 -1.80 -4.47
C SER A 36 -16.75 -1.47 -5.46
N ALA A 37 -16.94 -0.52 -6.38
CA ALA A 37 -15.89 -0.09 -7.33
C ALA A 37 -15.05 1.10 -6.79
N LYS A 38 -15.19 1.44 -5.50
CA LYS A 38 -14.55 2.62 -4.87
C LYS A 38 -13.06 2.42 -4.51
N ARG A 39 -12.46 1.27 -4.80
CA ARG A 39 -11.05 0.98 -4.44
C ARG A 39 -10.08 0.92 -5.61
N GLU A 40 -10.55 0.98 -6.86
CA GLU A 40 -9.70 0.76 -8.03
C GLU A 40 -9.91 1.79 -9.14
N LEU A 41 -10.42 2.99 -8.82
CA LEU A 41 -10.10 4.17 -9.65
C LEU A 41 -8.66 4.58 -9.33
N GLY A 42 -7.72 3.72 -9.72
CA GLY A 42 -6.30 3.91 -9.53
C GLY A 42 -5.81 5.09 -10.37
N LYS A 43 -4.70 5.67 -9.93
CA LYS A 43 -3.85 6.66 -10.61
C LYS A 43 -3.87 6.63 -12.15
N ASP A 44 -4.02 5.45 -12.76
CA ASP A 44 -4.07 5.27 -14.21
C ASP A 44 -5.36 5.78 -14.85
N ASP A 45 -6.53 5.57 -14.24
CA ASP A 45 -7.80 6.15 -14.69
C ASP A 45 -7.82 7.68 -14.49
N PHE A 46 -7.11 8.16 -13.46
CA PHE A 46 -6.87 9.59 -13.20
C PHE A 46 -5.98 10.24 -14.28
N LEU A 47 -4.86 9.61 -14.65
CA LEU A 47 -3.99 10.10 -15.72
C LEU A 47 -4.71 10.06 -17.08
N HIS A 48 -5.55 9.05 -17.29
CA HIS A 48 -6.34 8.93 -18.52
C HIS A 48 -7.40 10.04 -18.62
N LEU A 49 -8.09 10.38 -17.52
CA LEU A 49 -8.99 11.53 -17.44
C LEU A 49 -8.26 12.87 -17.62
N LEU A 50 -7.06 13.02 -17.04
CA LEU A 50 -6.25 14.25 -17.19
C LEU A 50 -5.82 14.47 -18.66
N ILE A 51 -5.38 13.41 -19.34
CA ILE A 51 -5.01 13.46 -20.76
C ILE A 51 -6.23 13.70 -21.64
N ALA A 52 -7.38 13.09 -21.32
CA ALA A 52 -8.63 13.30 -22.04
C ALA A 52 -9.12 14.75 -21.93
N GLN A 53 -9.00 15.39 -20.76
CA GLN A 53 -9.34 16.81 -20.60
C GLN A 53 -8.35 17.72 -21.33
N LEU A 54 -7.04 17.48 -21.24
CA LEU A 54 -6.01 18.26 -21.95
C LEU A 54 -6.14 18.22 -23.48
N THR A 55 -6.72 17.15 -24.02
CA THR A 55 -6.93 16.98 -25.47
C THR A 55 -8.26 17.54 -25.98
N HIS A 56 -9.23 17.90 -25.11
CA HIS A 56 -10.58 18.30 -25.52
C HIS A 56 -11.17 19.57 -24.86
N GLN A 57 -10.42 20.34 -24.04
CA GLN A 57 -10.99 21.53 -23.41
C GLN A 57 -11.12 22.72 -24.38
N ASP A 58 -12.37 23.13 -24.64
CA ASP A 58 -12.75 24.45 -25.12
C ASP A 58 -12.41 25.51 -24.04
N PRO A 59 -11.69 26.60 -24.36
CA PRO A 59 -11.04 27.52 -23.41
C PRO A 59 -11.92 28.26 -22.40
N THR A 60 -13.25 28.11 -22.40
CA THR A 60 -14.15 29.01 -21.66
C THR A 60 -14.58 28.54 -20.27
N ALA A 61 -14.19 27.35 -19.78
CA ALA A 61 -14.55 26.93 -18.40
C ALA A 61 -13.53 26.01 -17.67
N PRO A 62 -12.28 26.43 -17.42
CA PRO A 62 -11.23 25.57 -16.88
C PRO A 62 -11.14 25.44 -15.34
N MET A 63 -12.11 25.96 -14.55
CA MET A 63 -11.84 26.25 -13.12
C MET A 63 -12.49 25.34 -12.07
N GLN A 64 -13.56 24.58 -12.38
CA GLN A 64 -14.20 23.71 -11.38
C GLN A 64 -13.57 22.32 -11.27
N ASP A 65 -13.03 21.78 -12.37
CA ASP A 65 -12.52 20.41 -12.39
C ASP A 65 -11.15 20.27 -11.69
N THR A 66 -10.34 21.33 -11.71
CA THR A 66 -8.98 21.33 -11.14
C THR A 66 -8.95 21.20 -9.62
N GLN A 67 -9.96 21.74 -8.92
CA GLN A 67 -10.00 21.72 -7.46
C GLN A 67 -10.40 20.34 -6.91
N PHE A 68 -11.27 19.62 -7.62
CA PHE A 68 -11.61 18.23 -7.33
C PHE A 68 -10.44 17.28 -7.64
N ILE A 69 -9.76 17.50 -8.76
CA ILE A 69 -8.54 16.78 -9.17
C ILE A 69 -7.43 16.91 -8.11
N ALA A 70 -7.19 18.13 -7.60
CA ALA A 70 -6.19 18.36 -6.56
C ALA A 70 -6.51 17.60 -5.25
N GLN A 71 -7.79 17.55 -4.87
CA GLN A 71 -8.22 16.79 -3.69
C GLN A 71 -8.07 15.28 -3.89
N MET A 72 -8.41 14.74 -5.06
CA MET A 72 -8.23 13.31 -5.35
C MET A 72 -6.75 12.91 -5.39
N ALA A 73 -5.88 13.73 -5.99
CA ALA A 73 -4.44 13.49 -5.99
C ALA A 73 -3.86 13.48 -4.56
N GLN A 74 -4.37 14.35 -3.69
CA GLN A 74 -4.03 14.38 -2.26
C GLN A 74 -4.50 13.09 -1.55
N PHE A 75 -5.73 12.64 -1.79
CA PHE A 75 -6.24 11.39 -1.22
C PHE A 75 -5.46 10.17 -1.71
N SER A 76 -5.15 10.08 -3.01
CA SER A 76 -4.36 8.97 -3.58
C SER A 76 -2.95 8.92 -2.99
N SER A 77 -2.32 10.09 -2.80
CA SER A 77 -1.01 10.18 -2.16
C SER A 77 -1.06 9.74 -0.70
N LEU A 78 -2.09 10.14 0.05
CA LEU A 78 -2.30 9.70 1.44
C LEU A 78 -2.56 8.19 1.54
N GLU A 79 -3.35 7.64 0.62
CA GLU A 79 -3.60 6.20 0.55
C GLU A 79 -2.31 5.43 0.22
N GLN A 80 -1.50 5.92 -0.73
CA GLN A 80 -0.21 5.34 -1.04
C GLN A 80 0.73 5.38 0.18
N MET A 81 0.76 6.50 0.92
CA MET A 81 1.53 6.60 2.16
C MET A 81 1.02 5.63 3.23
N ALA A 82 -0.29 5.50 3.39
CA ALA A 82 -0.89 4.55 4.33
C ALA A 82 -0.55 3.09 3.94
N ASN A 83 -0.64 2.75 2.66
CA ASN A 83 -0.27 1.44 2.13
C ASN A 83 1.22 1.15 2.35
N MET A 84 2.08 2.14 2.12
CA MET A 84 3.52 2.02 2.38
C MET A 84 3.80 1.83 3.88
N SER A 85 3.15 2.60 4.75
CA SER A 85 3.25 2.42 6.20
C SER A 85 2.85 1.01 6.63
N ALA A 86 1.75 0.48 6.10
CA ALA A 86 1.30 -0.88 6.39
C ALA A 86 2.27 -1.95 5.87
N GLN A 87 2.94 -1.72 4.73
CA GLN A 87 3.98 -2.62 4.24
C GLN A 87 5.24 -2.58 5.12
N VAL A 88 5.64 -1.40 5.61
CA VAL A 88 6.77 -1.25 6.54
C VAL A 88 6.48 -1.95 7.87
N GLU A 89 5.26 -1.82 8.40
CA GLU A 89 4.82 -2.54 9.60
C GLU A 89 4.91 -4.06 9.40
N LYS A 90 4.42 -4.57 8.27
CA LYS A 90 4.55 -6.00 7.91
C LYS A 90 6.00 -6.45 7.83
N LEU A 91 6.90 -5.62 7.29
CA LEU A 91 8.33 -5.93 7.28
C LEU A 91 8.89 -6.02 8.69
N GLY A 92 8.55 -5.09 9.58
CA GLY A 92 8.92 -5.13 11.00
C GLY A 92 8.46 -6.42 11.67
N THR A 93 7.19 -6.81 11.45
CA THR A 93 6.64 -8.09 11.92
C THR A 93 7.41 -9.29 11.38
N LEU A 94 7.76 -9.32 10.09
CA LEU A 94 8.54 -10.42 9.49
C LEU A 94 9.94 -10.54 10.10
N PHE A 95 10.61 -9.41 10.35
CA PHE A 95 11.91 -9.39 11.02
C PHE A 95 11.81 -9.91 12.45
N GLY A 96 10.87 -9.40 13.25
CA GLY A 96 10.66 -9.86 14.63
C GLY A 96 10.33 -11.35 14.72
N ASN A 97 9.48 -11.86 13.82
CA ASN A 97 9.16 -13.30 13.75
C ASN A 97 10.39 -14.14 13.40
N THR A 98 11.23 -13.68 12.46
CA THR A 98 12.45 -14.38 12.06
C THR A 98 13.46 -14.44 13.20
N GLU A 99 13.65 -13.32 13.90
CA GLU A 99 14.55 -13.22 15.04
C GLU A 99 14.08 -14.12 16.20
N ALA A 100 12.79 -14.07 16.53
CA ALA A 100 12.19 -14.92 17.55
C ALA A 100 12.37 -16.41 17.21
N LEU A 101 12.12 -16.81 15.96
CA LEU A 101 12.33 -18.19 15.49
C LEU A 101 13.79 -18.64 15.63
N GLN A 102 14.76 -17.77 15.34
CA GLN A 102 16.18 -18.07 15.53
C GLN A 102 16.59 -18.15 17.01
N ALA A 103 15.78 -17.64 17.92
CA ALA A 103 16.01 -17.70 19.35
C ALA A 103 15.45 -18.96 20.01
N VAL A 104 14.68 -19.79 19.29
CA VAL A 104 14.24 -21.10 19.79
C VAL A 104 15.46 -21.96 20.15
N GLY A 105 15.47 -22.50 21.37
CA GLY A 105 16.59 -23.26 21.89
C GLY A 105 17.74 -22.41 22.44
N LYS A 106 17.63 -21.08 22.46
CA LYS A 106 18.57 -20.20 23.15
C LYS A 106 18.10 -19.88 24.56
N MET A 107 19.07 -19.61 25.44
CA MET A 107 18.81 -19.09 26.78
C MET A 107 18.52 -17.60 26.69
N VAL A 108 17.42 -17.17 27.31
CA VAL A 108 16.99 -15.78 27.30
C VAL A 108 16.67 -15.30 28.70
N GLU A 109 16.75 -13.99 28.85
CA GLU A 109 16.28 -13.24 30.01
C GLU A 109 15.09 -12.40 29.57
N VAL A 110 13.94 -12.61 30.20
CA VAL A 110 12.75 -11.79 29.98
C VAL A 110 12.60 -10.87 31.18
N THR A 111 12.47 -9.57 30.93
CA THR A 111 12.18 -8.59 31.98
C THR A 111 10.73 -8.13 31.82
N GLU A 112 9.88 -8.47 32.78
CA GLU A 112 8.49 -8.02 32.82
C GLU A 112 8.27 -7.23 34.11
N ALA A 113 8.02 -5.92 33.97
CA ALA A 113 7.99 -4.95 35.05
C ALA A 113 9.28 -5.00 35.92
N ASP A 114 9.23 -5.68 37.07
CA ASP A 114 10.34 -5.81 38.03
C ASP A 114 10.84 -7.26 38.17
N ASN A 115 10.24 -8.20 37.43
CA ASN A 115 10.61 -9.62 37.50
C ASN A 115 11.45 -10.01 36.28
N THR A 116 12.60 -10.59 36.57
CA THR A 116 13.50 -11.14 35.55
C THR A 116 13.38 -12.65 35.54
N VAL A 117 12.92 -13.21 34.42
CA VAL A 117 12.78 -14.66 34.22
C VAL A 117 13.84 -15.12 33.24
N ARG A 118 14.66 -16.10 33.66
CA ARG A 118 15.65 -16.74 32.80
C ARG A 118 15.21 -18.14 32.42
N GLY A 119 15.39 -18.49 31.15
CA GLY A 119 15.13 -19.85 30.71
C GLY A 119 15.32 -20.06 29.22
N LEU A 120 15.12 -21.30 28.79
CA LEU A 120 15.20 -21.69 27.40
C LEU A 120 13.92 -21.32 26.66
N ILE A 121 14.04 -20.76 25.45
CA ILE A 121 12.89 -20.64 24.55
C ILE A 121 12.55 -22.02 24.00
N SER A 122 11.33 -22.48 24.29
CA SER A 122 10.84 -23.79 23.83
C SER A 122 9.90 -23.70 22.63
N ALA A 123 9.31 -22.53 22.38
CA ALA A 123 8.39 -22.30 21.25
C ALA A 123 8.27 -20.81 20.94
N VAL A 124 7.84 -20.49 19.72
CA VAL A 124 7.60 -19.14 19.21
C VAL A 124 6.27 -19.11 18.45
N THR A 125 5.49 -18.05 18.61
CA THR A 125 4.29 -17.79 17.79
C THR A 125 4.64 -16.99 16.54
N ARG A 126 3.89 -17.22 15.46
CA ARG A 126 3.90 -16.36 14.27
C ARG A 126 2.68 -15.45 14.29
N ALA A 127 2.88 -14.21 14.71
CA ALA A 127 1.84 -13.19 14.83
C ALA A 127 2.44 -11.79 14.61
N ASP A 128 1.58 -10.75 14.59
CA ASP A 128 2.01 -9.35 14.45
C ASP A 128 3.00 -8.95 15.55
N LYS A 129 2.74 -9.44 16.77
CA LYS A 129 3.66 -9.42 17.91
C LYS A 129 4.08 -10.86 18.24
N PRO A 130 5.29 -11.30 17.85
CA PRO A 130 5.74 -12.63 18.17
C PRO A 130 5.87 -12.80 19.69
N GLN A 131 5.52 -13.98 20.18
CA GLN A 131 5.68 -14.38 21.57
C GLN A 131 6.59 -15.58 21.66
N VAL A 132 7.39 -15.64 22.73
CA VAL A 132 8.25 -16.78 23.05
C VAL A 132 7.74 -17.49 24.30
N ARG A 133 7.88 -18.80 24.34
CA ARG A 133 7.56 -19.60 25.52
C ARG A 133 8.82 -19.91 26.31
N VAL A 134 8.90 -19.36 27.52
CA VAL A 134 9.99 -19.61 28.48
C VAL A 134 9.39 -20.29 29.71
N GLY A 135 9.78 -21.55 29.93
CA GLY A 135 9.11 -22.40 30.93
C GLY A 135 7.64 -22.65 30.57
N SER A 136 6.72 -22.25 31.46
CA SER A 136 5.26 -22.44 31.29
C SER A 136 4.53 -21.17 30.82
N HIS A 137 5.25 -20.06 30.63
CA HIS A 137 4.65 -18.76 30.33
C HIS A 137 5.07 -18.25 28.95
N TRP A 138 4.17 -17.50 28.32
CA TRP A 138 4.42 -16.80 27.07
C TRP A 138 4.76 -15.35 27.36
N TYR A 139 5.78 -14.84 26.68
CA TYR A 139 6.26 -13.47 26.81
C TYR A 139 6.35 -12.83 25.42
N GLU A 140 6.06 -11.54 25.34
CA GLU A 140 6.22 -10.77 24.10
C GLU A 140 7.70 -10.63 23.74
N TRP A 141 8.03 -10.81 22.46
CA TRP A 141 9.40 -10.76 21.95
C TRP A 141 10.13 -9.46 22.33
N GLU A 142 9.43 -8.33 22.41
CA GLU A 142 9.99 -7.02 22.74
C GLU A 142 10.66 -6.96 24.14
N HIS A 143 10.23 -7.83 25.07
CA HIS A 143 10.78 -7.89 26.43
C HIS A 143 11.88 -8.95 26.60
N VAL A 144 12.25 -9.64 25.52
CA VAL A 144 13.18 -10.77 25.53
C VAL A 144 14.58 -10.28 25.18
N LYS A 145 15.53 -10.54 26.07
CA LYS A 145 16.96 -10.35 25.81
C LYS A 145 17.61 -11.71 25.65
N VAL A 146 18.14 -11.99 24.46
CA VAL A 146 18.89 -13.23 24.22
C VAL A 146 20.23 -13.14 24.93
N ILE A 147 20.51 -14.09 25.82
CA ILE A 147 21.83 -14.21 26.44
C ILE A 147 22.68 -15.06 25.50
N ALA A 148 23.77 -14.52 24.97
CA ALA A 148 24.73 -15.28 24.17
C ALA A 148 25.25 -16.47 24.98
N ASP A 149 25.47 -17.61 24.32
CA ASP A 149 25.80 -18.90 24.94
C ASP A 149 26.81 -18.78 26.11
N PRO A 150 26.52 -19.35 27.29
CA PRO A 150 27.45 -19.35 28.43
C PRO A 150 28.71 -20.20 28.20
N SER A 151 28.92 -20.76 27.00
CA SER A 151 30.16 -21.46 26.61
C SER A 151 31.17 -20.59 25.85
N ALA A 152 30.91 -19.29 25.68
CA ALA A 152 31.89 -18.34 25.15
C ALA A 152 32.61 -17.61 26.29
N SER A 153 33.43 -18.32 27.06
CA SER A 153 34.47 -17.77 27.94
C SER A 153 35.60 -18.77 28.09
#